data_AF-A0A8B6C7T9-F1
#
_entry.id   AF-A0A8B6C7T9-F1
#
_cell.length_a   1.000
_cell.length_b   1.000
_cell.length_c   1.000
_cell.angle_alpha   90.00
_cell.angle_beta   90.00
_cell.angle_gamma   90.00
#
_symmetry.space_group_name_H-M   'P 1'
#
loop_
_entity.id
_entity.type
_entity.pdbx_description
1 polymer ?
#
loop_
_entity_poly.entity_id
_entity_poly.type
_entity_poly.pdbx_seq_one_letter_code
_entity_poly.pdbx_strand_id
1 'polypeptide(L)'
;MQEIDQNLKSLSNSIEDNEEANLALCKIDRIVSKVTQTQKKSEILCDKLCEGLEKVQLPKTASTLPSELKEFCKRIKQSVGQEYRHLGSFLGLEHDVLKRIEEDYSEADECLEPIILEWCRREENPSMDKIVTACHTVNPDILNCKPLPIPLKEVLLKNYNFFYDEMHEIAVLPHLVSSGILTLKLQRYILKPQTRDQRLSRLIEALCTRENGLDELITALEKSEQLHVSTVLKDAVPDSILDEDPIGNIECYNEKCTPSRSVSENNPLISRRHNSFSNETDVDDGRSCISDISFTSGSSNLEPQAILSQIAELLLKAGFKQ
;
A
#
# COMPACT_ATOMS: atom_id res chain seq x y z
N MET A 1 -0.49 9.65 -14.20
CA MET A 1 -1.68 9.26 -15.00
C MET A 1 -2.20 10.42 -15.81
N GLN A 2 -3.12 11.25 -15.31
CA GLN A 2 -3.75 12.33 -16.09
C GLN A 2 -2.77 13.27 -16.81
N GLU A 3 -1.63 13.64 -16.19
CA GLU A 3 -0.58 14.43 -16.83
C GLU A 3 0.07 13.71 -18.04
N ILE A 4 0.18 12.38 -18.01
CA ILE A 4 0.67 11.58 -19.14
C ILE A 4 -0.37 11.58 -20.25
N ASP A 5 -1.63 11.24 -19.96
CA ASP A 5 -2.73 11.25 -20.93
C ASP A 5 -2.87 12.63 -21.61
N GLN A 6 -2.69 13.72 -20.87
CA GLN A 6 -2.73 15.07 -21.41
C GLN A 6 -1.55 15.35 -22.35
N ASN A 7 -0.33 14.90 -22.02
CA ASN A 7 0.82 15.01 -22.92
C ASN A 7 0.73 14.05 -24.12
N LEU A 8 0.12 12.86 -23.98
CA LEU A 8 -0.15 11.93 -25.09
C LEU A 8 -1.20 12.51 -26.06
N LYS A 9 -2.24 13.18 -25.54
CA LYS A 9 -3.21 13.93 -26.35
C LYS A 9 -2.55 15.14 -27.04
N SER A 10 -1.66 15.85 -26.35
CA SER A 10 -0.86 16.93 -26.95
C SER A 10 0.01 16.40 -28.09
N LEU A 11 0.75 15.30 -27.86
CA LEU A 11 1.56 14.63 -28.87
C LEU A 11 0.73 14.18 -30.08
N SER A 12 -0.45 13.60 -29.86
CA SER A 12 -1.35 13.16 -30.93
C SER A 12 -1.94 14.29 -31.76
N ASN A 13 -2.06 15.50 -31.20
CA ASN A 13 -2.48 16.71 -31.94
C ASN A 13 -1.30 17.40 -32.63
N SER A 14 -0.08 17.19 -32.14
CA SER A 14 1.17 17.86 -32.56
C SER A 14 1.96 17.08 -33.61
N ILE A 15 1.44 15.98 -34.19
CA ILE A 15 2.22 15.09 -35.07
C ILE A 15 2.78 15.82 -36.32
N GLU A 16 2.16 16.93 -36.74
CA GLU A 16 2.65 17.76 -37.86
C GLU A 16 3.76 18.76 -37.46
N ASP A 17 3.92 19.10 -36.18
CA ASP A 17 4.98 19.98 -35.68
C ASP A 17 5.98 19.24 -34.79
N ASN A 18 7.20 19.09 -35.32
CA ASN A 18 8.26 18.30 -34.72
C ASN A 18 8.79 18.92 -33.41
N GLU A 19 8.73 20.24 -33.21
CA GLU A 19 9.30 20.85 -31.98
C GLU A 19 8.38 20.63 -30.77
N GLU A 20 7.07 20.84 -30.92
CA GLU A 20 6.09 20.58 -29.85
C GLU A 20 5.93 19.06 -29.59
N ALA A 21 6.02 18.21 -30.61
CA ALA A 21 6.03 16.76 -30.45
C ALA A 21 7.24 16.27 -29.63
N ASN A 22 8.46 16.75 -29.93
CA ASN A 22 9.66 16.42 -29.14
C ASN A 22 9.56 16.96 -27.71
N LEU A 23 8.96 18.14 -27.50
CA LEU A 23 8.72 18.68 -26.16
C LEU A 23 7.73 17.82 -25.36
N ALA A 24 6.67 17.30 -26.00
CA ALA A 24 5.73 16.37 -25.37
C ALA A 24 6.41 15.04 -25.00
N LEU A 25 7.22 14.46 -25.90
CA LEU A 25 8.01 13.25 -25.62
C LEU A 25 8.99 13.45 -24.44
N CYS A 26 9.69 14.59 -24.38
CA CYS A 26 10.57 14.92 -23.25
C CYS A 26 9.83 15.04 -21.91
N LYS A 27 8.58 15.53 -21.90
CA LYS A 27 7.74 15.56 -20.70
C LYS A 27 7.32 14.14 -20.30
N ILE A 28 6.89 13.32 -21.24
CA ILE A 28 6.48 11.92 -21.02
C ILE A 28 7.63 11.10 -20.42
N ASP A 29 8.82 11.11 -21.04
CA ASP A 29 10.01 10.41 -20.52
C ASP A 29 10.36 10.84 -19.09
N ARG A 30 10.32 12.15 -18.82
CA ARG A 30 10.57 12.68 -17.48
C ARG A 30 9.54 12.23 -16.44
N ILE A 31 8.29 12.00 -16.83
CA ILE A 31 7.25 11.45 -15.93
C ILE A 31 7.43 9.94 -15.76
N VAL A 32 7.66 9.18 -16.84
CA VAL A 32 7.93 7.72 -16.78
C VAL A 32 9.16 7.42 -15.93
N SER A 33 10.23 8.22 -16.07
CA SER A 33 11.43 8.13 -15.25
C SER A 33 11.15 8.38 -13.75
N LYS A 34 10.30 9.36 -13.40
CA LYS A 34 9.86 9.59 -12.01
C LYS A 34 9.06 8.41 -11.47
N VAL A 35 8.06 7.92 -12.22
CA VAL A 35 7.19 6.80 -11.81
C VAL A 35 8.04 5.55 -11.57
N THR A 36 8.92 5.20 -12.52
CA THR A 36 9.87 4.09 -12.40
C THR A 36 10.78 4.24 -11.17
N GLN A 37 11.26 5.46 -10.88
CA GLN A 37 12.08 5.71 -9.70
C GLN A 37 11.29 5.56 -8.39
N THR A 38 10.02 5.96 -8.35
CA THR A 38 9.14 5.81 -7.18
C THR A 38 8.78 4.35 -6.94
N GLN A 39 8.37 3.61 -7.98
CA GLN A 39 8.12 2.17 -7.90
C GLN A 39 9.38 1.41 -7.41
N LYS A 40 10.56 1.76 -7.92
CA LYS A 40 11.82 1.17 -7.45
C LYS A 40 12.13 1.49 -5.99
N LYS A 41 11.68 2.63 -5.45
CA LYS A 41 11.81 2.96 -4.01
C LYS A 41 10.85 2.13 -3.15
N SER A 42 9.61 1.92 -3.58
CA SER A 42 8.64 1.11 -2.84
C SER A 42 8.99 -0.38 -2.83
N GLU A 43 9.47 -0.91 -3.94
CA GLU A 43 10.05 -2.26 -4.02
C GLU A 43 11.20 -2.43 -3.00
N ILE A 44 12.12 -1.46 -2.92
CA ILE A 44 13.23 -1.47 -1.94
C ILE A 44 12.73 -1.38 -0.48
N LEU A 45 11.59 -0.74 -0.22
CA LEU A 45 10.96 -0.72 1.11
C LEU A 45 10.35 -2.08 1.47
N CYS A 46 9.58 -2.69 0.56
CA CYS A 46 8.98 -4.01 0.78
C CYS A 46 10.05 -5.12 0.92
N ASP A 47 11.12 -5.03 0.11
CA ASP A 47 12.33 -5.84 0.25
C ASP A 47 12.93 -5.73 1.67
N LYS A 48 13.10 -4.50 2.19
CA LYS A 48 13.69 -4.28 3.52
C LYS A 48 12.78 -4.72 4.66
N LEU A 49 11.48 -4.53 4.49
CA LEU A 49 10.46 -5.05 5.39
C LEU A 49 10.56 -6.58 5.50
N CYS A 50 10.62 -7.30 4.37
CA CYS A 50 10.82 -8.76 4.34
C CYS A 50 12.14 -9.17 5.01
N GLU A 51 13.28 -8.60 4.59
CA GLU A 51 14.60 -8.87 5.16
C GLU A 51 14.65 -8.64 6.70
N GLY A 52 13.78 -7.75 7.20
CA GLY A 52 13.63 -7.43 8.62
C GLY A 52 12.71 -8.38 9.39
N LEU A 53 11.50 -8.66 8.88
CA LEU A 53 10.53 -9.55 9.53
C LEU A 53 11.09 -10.97 9.71
N GLU A 54 11.86 -11.48 8.75
CA GLU A 54 12.56 -12.78 8.87
C GLU A 54 13.51 -12.87 10.08
N LYS A 55 14.02 -11.73 10.55
CA LYS A 55 14.95 -11.66 11.68
C LYS A 55 14.23 -11.47 13.01
N VAL A 56 13.00 -10.95 12.98
CA VAL A 56 12.09 -10.85 14.14
C VAL A 56 11.60 -12.24 14.56
N GLN A 57 11.28 -13.10 13.61
CA GLN A 57 10.73 -14.46 13.83
C GLN A 57 11.65 -15.43 14.61
N LEU A 58 12.82 -14.98 15.11
CA LEU A 58 13.85 -15.83 15.73
C LEU A 58 14.07 -15.56 17.25
N PRO A 59 13.91 -14.33 17.79
CA PRO A 59 13.92 -14.11 19.23
C PRO A 59 12.88 -13.10 19.74
N LYS A 60 11.78 -13.57 20.36
CA LYS A 60 10.80 -12.69 21.06
C LYS A 60 11.39 -11.87 22.22
N THR A 61 12.62 -12.20 22.66
CA THR A 61 13.40 -11.48 23.69
C THR A 61 14.20 -10.29 23.15
N ALA A 62 14.08 -9.94 21.86
CA ALA A 62 14.82 -8.84 21.26
C ALA A 62 14.53 -7.48 21.94
N SER A 63 15.59 -6.84 22.45
CA SER A 63 15.55 -5.48 22.99
C SER A 63 15.54 -4.41 21.89
N THR A 64 15.87 -4.75 20.64
CA THR A 64 15.97 -3.83 19.51
C THR A 64 15.48 -4.46 18.21
N LEU A 65 14.98 -3.63 17.28
CA LEU A 65 14.62 -4.05 15.92
C LEU A 65 15.86 -4.46 15.11
N PRO A 66 15.72 -5.45 14.19
CA PRO A 66 16.71 -5.70 13.14
C PRO A 66 16.99 -4.45 12.29
N SER A 67 18.23 -4.32 11.82
CA SER A 67 18.73 -3.18 11.03
C SER A 67 17.83 -2.79 9.84
N GLU A 68 17.20 -3.76 9.20
CA GLU A 68 16.34 -3.56 8.04
C GLU A 68 14.95 -3.02 8.42
N LEU A 69 14.40 -3.41 9.57
CA LEU A 69 13.19 -2.76 10.11
C LEU A 69 13.48 -1.35 10.61
N LYS A 70 14.67 -1.09 11.16
CA LYS A 70 15.11 0.28 11.53
C LYS A 70 15.23 1.19 10.30
N GLU A 71 15.88 0.72 9.23
CA GLU A 71 15.99 1.47 7.97
C GLU A 71 14.61 1.63 7.27
N PHE A 72 13.70 0.66 7.41
CA PHE A 72 12.30 0.80 6.99
C PHE A 72 11.59 1.90 7.79
N CYS A 73 11.61 1.83 9.13
CA CYS A 73 11.00 2.84 10.02
C CYS A 73 11.53 4.24 9.69
N LYS A 74 12.85 4.40 9.64
CA LYS A 74 13.54 5.66 9.32
C LYS A 74 13.12 6.28 7.98
N ARG A 75 12.76 5.45 6.98
CA ARG A 75 12.29 5.93 5.67
C ARG A 75 10.81 6.32 5.69
N ILE A 76 9.95 5.52 6.32
CA ILE A 76 8.51 5.84 6.37
C ILE A 76 8.19 6.95 7.39
N LYS A 77 9.06 7.19 8.38
CA LYS A 77 8.98 8.22 9.43
C LYS A 77 8.50 9.59 8.93
N GLN A 78 9.01 10.07 7.80
CA GLN A 78 8.61 11.36 7.22
C GLN A 78 7.20 11.35 6.60
N SER A 79 6.77 10.21 6.05
CA SER A 79 5.45 10.03 5.42
C SER A 79 4.35 9.61 6.41
N VAL A 80 4.73 9.04 7.56
CA VAL A 80 3.85 8.75 8.70
C VAL A 80 3.62 10.00 9.55
N GLY A 81 4.67 10.79 9.81
CA GLY A 81 4.55 12.02 10.60
C GLY A 81 3.95 11.78 11.99
N GLN A 82 2.83 12.43 12.29
CA GLN A 82 2.10 12.29 13.56
C GLN A 82 1.15 11.06 13.58
N GLU A 83 0.95 10.38 12.45
CA GLU A 83 0.00 9.27 12.32
C GLU A 83 0.54 7.93 12.83
N TYR A 84 1.69 7.93 13.52
CA TYR A 84 2.30 6.74 14.13
C TYR A 84 1.34 6.03 15.10
N ARG A 85 0.48 6.79 15.79
CA ARG A 85 -0.56 6.24 16.68
C ARG A 85 -1.61 5.44 15.90
N HIS A 86 -2.06 5.96 14.75
CA HIS A 86 -2.98 5.25 13.87
C HIS A 86 -2.33 4.01 13.26
N LEU A 87 -1.06 4.09 12.83
CA LEU A 87 -0.29 2.94 12.37
C LEU A 87 -0.24 1.83 13.44
N GLY A 88 0.10 2.18 14.68
CA GLY A 88 0.11 1.24 15.80
C GLY A 88 -1.27 0.65 16.10
N SER A 89 -2.34 1.44 15.98
CA SER A 89 -3.73 0.97 16.16
C SER A 89 -4.15 -0.02 15.06
N PHE A 90 -3.78 0.22 13.79
CA PHE A 90 -4.04 -0.72 12.68
C PHE A 90 -3.17 -1.99 12.77
N LEU A 91 -2.03 -1.93 13.46
CA LEU A 91 -1.23 -3.10 13.84
C LEU A 91 -1.79 -3.82 15.09
N GLY A 92 -2.95 -3.41 15.63
CA GLY A 92 -3.63 -4.04 16.75
C GLY A 92 -3.04 -3.73 18.13
N LEU A 93 -2.24 -2.66 18.27
CA LEU A 93 -1.74 -2.23 19.57
C LEU A 93 -2.82 -1.48 20.37
N GLU A 94 -2.98 -1.86 21.63
CA GLU A 94 -3.95 -1.27 22.56
C GLU A 94 -3.61 0.20 22.86
N HIS A 95 -4.63 1.02 23.11
CA HIS A 95 -4.46 2.46 23.37
C HIS A 95 -3.46 2.75 24.51
N ASP A 96 -3.50 1.96 25.60
CA ASP A 96 -2.61 2.11 26.75
C ASP A 96 -1.14 1.73 26.43
N VAL A 97 -0.90 0.95 25.38
CA VAL A 97 0.45 0.59 24.92
C VAL A 97 1.03 1.74 24.13
N LEU A 98 0.25 2.29 23.19
CA LEU A 98 0.62 3.46 22.41
C LEU A 98 0.86 4.67 23.32
N LYS A 99 0.00 4.88 24.32
CA LYS A 99 0.15 5.94 25.32
C LYS A 99 1.42 5.78 26.18
N ARG A 100 1.81 4.56 26.56
CA ARG A 100 3.10 4.35 27.25
C ARG A 100 4.30 4.65 26.35
N ILE A 101 4.24 4.31 25.06
CA ILE A 101 5.28 4.68 24.10
C ILE A 101 5.39 6.20 23.96
N GLU A 102 4.26 6.92 23.90
CA GLU A 102 4.21 8.40 23.92
C GLU A 102 4.70 9.03 25.24
N GLU A 103 4.66 8.29 26.35
CA GLU A 103 5.19 8.72 27.65
C GLU A 103 6.70 8.43 27.80
N ASP A 104 7.20 7.35 27.18
CA ASP A 104 8.60 6.94 27.19
C ASP A 104 9.46 7.68 26.14
N TYR A 105 8.86 8.19 25.05
CA TYR A 105 9.56 8.83 23.92
C TYR A 105 9.00 10.24 23.64
N SER A 106 9.84 11.26 23.83
CA SER A 106 9.41 12.67 23.82
C SER A 106 9.11 13.25 22.43
N GLU A 107 9.60 12.62 21.36
CA GLU A 107 9.32 13.04 19.99
C GLU A 107 8.52 11.98 19.26
N ALA A 108 7.40 12.38 18.66
CA ALA A 108 6.54 11.56 17.78
C ALA A 108 7.32 10.77 16.72
N ASP A 109 8.44 11.35 16.28
CA ASP A 109 9.29 10.82 15.24
C ASP A 109 10.22 9.67 15.75
N GLU A 110 10.39 9.53 17.07
CA GLU A 110 11.08 8.41 17.74
C GLU A 110 10.12 7.23 18.00
N CYS A 111 8.84 7.50 18.28
CA CYS A 111 7.80 6.52 18.67
C CYS A 111 7.60 5.36 17.67
N LEU A 112 7.99 5.53 16.40
CA LEU A 112 7.77 4.56 15.34
C LEU A 112 8.58 3.26 15.51
N GLU A 113 9.87 3.31 15.88
CA GLU A 113 10.65 2.08 16.11
C GLU A 113 10.11 1.27 17.30
N PRO A 114 9.78 1.87 18.47
CA PRO A 114 9.08 1.20 19.56
C PRO A 114 7.75 0.57 19.16
N ILE A 115 6.93 1.24 18.34
CA ILE A 115 5.63 0.70 17.86
C ILE A 115 5.82 -0.57 17.02
N ILE A 116 6.73 -0.53 16.03
CA ILE A 116 7.00 -1.72 15.21
C ILE A 116 7.63 -2.84 16.06
N LEU A 117 8.48 -2.50 17.05
CA LEU A 117 9.09 -3.46 17.97
C LEU A 117 8.06 -4.14 18.89
N GLU A 118 7.12 -3.39 19.45
CA GLU A 118 6.11 -3.90 20.37
C GLU A 118 5.03 -4.72 19.64
N TRP A 119 4.64 -4.32 18.42
CA TRP A 119 3.84 -5.17 17.52
C TRP A 119 4.57 -6.51 17.24
N CYS A 120 5.84 -6.44 16.84
CA CYS A 120 6.69 -7.61 16.57
C CYS A 120 6.92 -8.54 17.77
N ARG A 121 6.66 -8.09 19.01
CA ARG A 121 6.72 -8.92 20.23
C ARG A 121 5.39 -9.62 20.55
N ARG A 122 4.28 -8.93 20.31
CA ARG A 122 2.92 -9.38 20.66
C ARG A 122 2.34 -10.34 19.63
N GLU A 123 2.52 -10.01 18.36
CA GLU A 123 2.07 -10.81 17.24
C GLU A 123 2.85 -12.13 17.17
N GLU A 124 2.16 -13.26 17.02
CA GLU A 124 2.84 -14.56 16.94
C GLU A 124 3.52 -14.79 15.58
N ASN A 125 2.88 -14.33 14.49
CA ASN A 125 3.48 -14.26 13.16
C ASN A 125 3.35 -12.84 12.58
N PRO A 126 4.36 -11.96 12.77
CA PRO A 126 4.44 -10.66 12.11
C PRO A 126 4.50 -10.79 10.58
N SER A 127 3.34 -10.65 9.93
CA SER A 127 3.18 -10.78 8.47
C SER A 127 3.51 -9.47 7.75
N MET A 128 3.96 -9.57 6.49
CA MET A 128 4.19 -8.38 5.65
C MET A 128 2.85 -7.69 5.32
N ASP A 129 1.82 -8.50 5.03
CA ASP A 129 0.47 -8.07 4.69
C ASP A 129 -0.14 -7.09 5.71
N LYS A 130 -0.06 -7.39 7.02
CA LYS A 130 -0.64 -6.56 8.08
C LYS A 130 -0.05 -5.15 8.08
N ILE A 131 1.27 -5.04 8.04
CA ILE A 131 1.96 -3.75 8.10
C ILE A 131 1.95 -2.98 6.78
N VAL A 132 1.92 -3.64 5.62
CA VAL A 132 1.66 -2.96 4.33
C VAL A 132 0.26 -2.38 4.31
N THR A 133 -0.75 -3.14 4.75
CA THR A 133 -2.13 -2.65 4.89
C THR A 133 -2.20 -1.46 5.86
N ALA A 134 -1.64 -1.59 7.07
CA ALA A 134 -1.62 -0.52 8.06
C ALA A 134 -0.92 0.75 7.56
N CYS A 135 0.19 0.63 6.82
CA CYS A 135 0.83 1.78 6.17
C CYS A 135 -0.10 2.42 5.12
N HIS A 136 -0.74 1.62 4.27
CA HIS A 136 -1.64 2.13 3.22
C HIS A 136 -2.88 2.84 3.81
N THR A 137 -3.47 2.30 4.88
CA THR A 137 -4.62 2.92 5.56
C THR A 137 -4.27 4.23 6.27
N VAL A 138 -3.02 4.38 6.75
CA VAL A 138 -2.52 5.64 7.31
C VAL A 138 -2.23 6.67 6.22
N ASN A 139 -1.48 6.28 5.19
CA ASN A 139 -1.14 7.14 4.06
C ASN A 139 -0.67 6.25 2.87
N PRO A 140 -1.45 6.15 1.77
CA PRO A 140 -1.10 5.35 0.59
C PRO A 140 0.29 5.64 0.00
N ASP A 141 0.76 6.88 0.10
CA ASP A 141 2.04 7.33 -0.47
C ASP A 141 3.26 6.86 0.35
N ILE A 142 3.08 6.30 1.57
CA ILE A 142 4.18 5.74 2.36
C ILE A 142 4.88 4.63 1.57
N LEU A 143 4.11 3.69 1.04
CA LEU A 143 4.63 2.52 0.34
C LEU A 143 4.35 2.55 -1.16
N ASN A 144 3.53 3.44 -1.71
CA ASN A 144 3.17 3.44 -3.15
C ASN A 144 2.77 2.03 -3.65
N CYS A 145 2.21 1.22 -2.75
CA CYS A 145 1.70 -0.12 -2.97
C CYS A 145 0.26 -0.09 -2.48
N LYS A 146 -0.69 -0.36 -3.38
CA LYS A 146 -2.08 -0.58 -3.00
C LYS A 146 -2.25 -2.08 -2.68
N PRO A 147 -2.71 -2.45 -1.48
CA PRO A 147 -2.91 -3.85 -1.12
C PRO A 147 -4.10 -4.45 -1.87
N LEU A 148 -4.17 -5.78 -1.87
CA LEU A 148 -5.28 -6.54 -2.44
C LEU A 148 -6.60 -6.19 -1.70
N PRO A 149 -7.70 -5.84 -2.40
CA PRO A 149 -8.98 -5.55 -1.78
C PRO A 149 -9.47 -6.70 -0.87
N ILE A 150 -10.12 -6.35 0.26
CA ILE A 150 -10.52 -7.32 1.29
C ILE A 150 -11.29 -8.53 0.73
N PRO A 151 -12.28 -8.38 -0.19
CA PRO A 151 -12.99 -9.53 -0.75
C PRO A 151 -12.08 -10.47 -1.56
N LEU A 152 -11.15 -9.94 -2.36
CA LEU A 152 -10.21 -10.75 -3.16
C LEU A 152 -9.14 -11.41 -2.28
N LYS A 153 -8.73 -10.73 -1.21
CA LYS A 153 -7.89 -11.30 -0.14
C LYS A 153 -8.60 -12.45 0.59
N GLU A 154 -9.90 -12.34 0.84
CA GLU A 154 -10.69 -13.46 1.37
C GLU A 154 -10.74 -14.65 0.40
N VAL A 155 -10.77 -14.44 -0.92
CA VAL A 155 -10.70 -15.54 -1.91
C VAL A 155 -9.39 -16.32 -1.77
N LEU A 156 -8.24 -15.63 -1.68
CA LEU A 156 -6.95 -16.31 -1.45
C LEU A 156 -6.91 -17.07 -0.11
N LEU A 157 -7.40 -16.46 0.97
CA LEU A 157 -7.34 -17.06 2.31
C LEU A 157 -8.30 -18.25 2.47
N LYS A 158 -9.51 -18.19 1.90
CA LYS A 158 -10.49 -19.29 1.92
C LYS A 158 -10.01 -20.51 1.13
N ASN A 159 -9.25 -20.29 0.05
CA ASN A 159 -8.70 -21.36 -0.79
C ASN A 159 -7.34 -21.91 -0.31
N TYR A 160 -6.81 -21.47 0.84
CA TYR A 160 -5.48 -21.88 1.34
C TYR A 160 -5.25 -23.40 1.34
N ASN A 161 -6.20 -24.17 1.88
CA ASN A 161 -6.08 -25.63 1.98
C ASN A 161 -6.07 -26.29 0.59
N PHE A 162 -6.90 -25.79 -0.33
CA PHE A 162 -6.93 -26.28 -1.72
C PHE A 162 -5.61 -26.00 -2.44
N PHE A 163 -4.99 -24.83 -2.23
CA PHE A 163 -3.65 -24.56 -2.73
C PHE A 163 -2.59 -25.48 -2.11
N TYR A 164 -2.70 -25.79 -0.82
CA TYR A 164 -1.75 -26.66 -0.11
C TYR A 164 -1.73 -28.08 -0.68
N ASP A 165 -2.87 -28.57 -1.18
CA ASP A 165 -2.95 -29.85 -1.88
C ASP A 165 -2.53 -29.69 -3.36
N GLU A 166 -3.23 -28.84 -4.13
CA GLU A 166 -3.21 -28.84 -5.60
C GLU A 166 -2.18 -27.90 -6.27
N MET A 167 -1.73 -26.83 -5.59
CA MET A 167 -0.93 -25.78 -6.22
C MET A 167 0.58 -25.96 -6.06
N HIS A 168 1.29 -26.11 -7.17
CA HIS A 168 2.74 -26.15 -7.25
C HIS A 168 3.29 -24.71 -7.17
N GLU A 169 3.59 -24.26 -5.96
CA GLU A 169 3.90 -22.86 -5.66
C GLU A 169 5.21 -22.38 -6.30
N ILE A 170 6.18 -23.29 -6.50
CA ILE A 170 7.46 -22.97 -7.13
C ILE A 170 7.29 -22.65 -8.64
N ALA A 171 6.31 -23.28 -9.31
CA ALA A 171 6.11 -23.15 -10.75
C ALA A 171 5.60 -21.76 -11.16
N VAL A 172 4.77 -21.11 -10.34
CA VAL A 172 4.19 -19.79 -10.65
C VAL A 172 5.16 -18.62 -10.46
N LEU A 173 6.19 -18.78 -9.62
CA LEU A 173 7.10 -17.68 -9.25
C LEU A 173 7.82 -17.00 -10.43
N PRO A 174 8.33 -17.71 -11.46
CA PRO A 174 8.96 -17.06 -12.62
C PRO A 174 8.01 -16.13 -13.37
N HIS A 175 6.72 -16.48 -13.46
CA HIS A 175 5.71 -15.64 -14.12
C HIS A 175 5.35 -14.41 -13.28
N LEU A 176 5.14 -14.59 -11.97
CA LEU A 176 4.87 -13.51 -11.01
C LEU A 176 6.04 -12.52 -10.84
N VAL A 177 7.28 -12.98 -11.07
CA VAL A 177 8.45 -12.09 -11.19
C VAL A 177 8.48 -11.40 -12.56
N SER A 178 8.07 -12.07 -13.63
CA SER A 178 8.07 -11.52 -15.00
C SER A 178 7.01 -10.44 -15.23
N SER A 179 5.88 -10.48 -14.51
CA SER A 179 4.88 -9.39 -14.51
C SER A 179 5.19 -8.24 -13.54
N GLY A 180 6.19 -8.40 -12.67
CA GLY A 180 6.64 -7.37 -11.72
C GLY A 180 5.91 -7.37 -10.36
N ILE A 181 4.95 -8.26 -10.14
CA ILE A 181 4.25 -8.43 -8.86
C ILE A 181 5.23 -8.77 -7.74
N LEU A 182 6.14 -9.72 -8.00
CA LEU A 182 7.19 -10.13 -7.07
C LEU A 182 8.56 -9.59 -7.50
N THR A 183 9.29 -8.96 -6.57
CA THR A 183 10.72 -8.67 -6.77
C THR A 183 11.53 -9.97 -6.69
N LEU A 184 12.74 -9.98 -7.27
CA LEU A 184 13.69 -11.08 -7.10
C LEU A 184 14.10 -11.32 -5.63
N LYS A 185 13.80 -10.40 -4.70
CA LYS A 185 13.97 -10.64 -3.27
C LYS A 185 12.71 -11.19 -2.61
N LEU A 186 11.51 -10.72 -2.97
CA LEU A 186 10.25 -11.34 -2.56
C LEU A 186 10.24 -12.82 -2.96
N GLN A 187 10.68 -13.16 -4.17
CA GLN A 187 10.86 -14.54 -4.59
C GLN A 187 11.80 -15.35 -3.66
N ARG A 188 12.92 -14.76 -3.22
CA ARG A 188 13.86 -15.41 -2.29
C ARG A 188 13.30 -15.55 -0.88
N TYR A 189 12.54 -14.55 -0.40
CA TYR A 189 11.80 -14.59 0.85
C TYR A 189 10.75 -15.72 0.84
N ILE A 190 9.99 -15.85 -0.26
CA ILE A 190 9.02 -16.92 -0.48
C ILE A 190 9.70 -18.29 -0.54
N LEU A 191 10.87 -18.41 -1.18
CA LEU A 191 11.58 -19.69 -1.33
C LEU A 191 12.44 -20.11 -0.13
N LYS A 192 12.67 -19.24 0.86
CA LYS A 192 13.54 -19.54 2.02
C LYS A 192 13.04 -20.67 2.94
N PRO A 193 11.73 -20.80 3.23
CA PRO A 193 11.22 -21.90 4.05
C PRO A 193 11.34 -23.29 3.38
N GLN A 194 11.64 -24.30 4.21
CA GLN A 194 11.82 -25.67 3.74
C GLN A 194 10.48 -26.37 3.45
N THR A 195 9.40 -26.06 4.19
CA THR A 195 8.08 -26.68 3.99
C THR A 195 7.27 -25.98 2.91
N ARG A 196 6.45 -26.74 2.15
CA ARG A 196 5.51 -26.20 1.13
C ARG A 196 4.56 -25.19 1.74
N ASP A 197 3.97 -25.53 2.88
CA ASP A 197 3.09 -24.69 3.69
C ASP A 197 3.66 -23.28 3.95
N GLN A 198 4.86 -23.19 4.53
CA GLN A 198 5.47 -21.90 4.86
C GLN A 198 5.83 -21.06 3.61
N ARG A 199 6.13 -21.71 2.47
CA ARG A 199 6.32 -20.99 1.20
C ARG A 199 5.01 -20.50 0.61
N LEU A 200 3.96 -21.31 0.67
CA LEU A 200 2.61 -20.99 0.21
C LEU A 200 2.02 -19.82 1.00
N SER A 201 2.12 -19.86 2.34
CA SER A 201 1.74 -18.76 3.22
C SER A 201 2.46 -17.45 2.86
N ARG A 202 3.79 -17.49 2.69
CA ARG A 202 4.58 -16.31 2.25
C ARG A 202 4.24 -15.82 0.85
N LEU A 203 3.88 -16.71 -0.08
CA LEU A 203 3.41 -16.33 -1.40
C LEU A 203 2.09 -15.56 -1.29
N ILE A 204 1.12 -16.08 -0.54
CA ILE A 204 -0.19 -15.45 -0.34
C ILE A 204 -0.04 -14.12 0.40
N GLU A 205 0.77 -14.04 1.47
CA GLU A 205 1.11 -12.77 2.13
C GLU A 205 1.68 -11.74 1.12
N ALA A 206 2.59 -12.16 0.22
CA ALA A 206 3.17 -11.27 -0.77
C ALA A 206 2.15 -10.80 -1.81
N LEU A 207 1.27 -11.67 -2.30
CA LEU A 207 0.20 -11.31 -3.23
C LEU A 207 -0.82 -10.35 -2.59
N CYS A 208 -1.14 -10.52 -1.31
CA CYS A 208 -2.01 -9.59 -0.57
C CYS A 208 -1.46 -8.16 -0.47
N THR A 209 -0.14 -7.94 -0.67
CA THR A 209 0.44 -6.59 -0.74
C THR A 209 0.23 -5.86 -2.08
N ARG A 210 -0.43 -6.51 -3.05
CA ARG A 210 -0.60 -6.02 -4.43
C ARG A 210 -2.07 -6.05 -4.86
N GLU A 211 -2.58 -4.92 -5.33
CA GLU A 211 -3.96 -4.75 -5.80
C GLU A 211 -4.40 -5.79 -6.84
N ASN A 212 -3.54 -6.05 -7.84
CA ASN A 212 -3.74 -7.02 -8.92
C ASN A 212 -3.11 -8.40 -8.61
N GLY A 213 -2.79 -8.68 -7.34
CA GLY A 213 -2.09 -9.90 -6.92
C GLY A 213 -2.87 -11.20 -7.16
N LEU A 214 -4.21 -11.14 -7.18
CA LEU A 214 -5.05 -12.31 -7.51
C LEU A 214 -5.04 -12.61 -9.02
N ASP A 215 -5.27 -11.59 -9.85
CA ASP A 215 -5.36 -11.75 -11.32
C ASP A 215 -4.04 -12.22 -11.93
N GLU A 216 -2.92 -11.74 -11.38
CA GLU A 216 -1.59 -12.18 -11.76
C GLU A 216 -1.24 -13.57 -11.22
N LEU A 217 -1.77 -14.00 -10.07
CA LEU A 217 -1.69 -15.42 -9.65
C LEU A 217 -2.47 -16.32 -10.60
N ILE A 218 -3.71 -15.96 -10.93
CA ILE A 218 -4.56 -16.69 -11.90
C ILE A 218 -3.82 -16.80 -13.24
N THR A 219 -3.29 -15.69 -13.75
CA THR A 219 -2.50 -15.62 -14.98
C THR A 219 -1.20 -16.45 -14.91
N ALA A 220 -0.53 -16.47 -13.76
CA ALA A 220 0.68 -17.28 -13.55
C ALA A 220 0.37 -18.78 -13.50
N LEU A 221 -0.74 -19.18 -12.88
CA LEU A 221 -1.20 -20.57 -12.81
C LEU A 221 -1.50 -21.12 -14.22
N GLU A 222 -2.17 -20.35 -15.07
CA GLU A 222 -2.43 -20.72 -16.47
C GLU A 222 -1.13 -20.91 -17.25
N LYS A 223 -0.18 -19.97 -17.10
CA LYS A 223 1.16 -20.04 -17.73
C LYS A 223 2.02 -21.19 -17.19
N SER A 224 1.69 -21.72 -16.01
CA SER A 224 2.31 -22.90 -15.38
C SER A 224 1.53 -24.21 -15.61
N GLU A 225 0.57 -24.25 -16.53
CA GLU A 225 -0.28 -25.42 -16.84
C GLU A 225 -1.22 -25.86 -15.69
N GLN A 226 -1.38 -25.05 -14.64
CA GLN A 226 -2.21 -25.31 -13.45
C GLN A 226 -3.66 -24.80 -13.61
N LEU A 227 -4.27 -25.14 -14.75
CA LEU A 227 -5.59 -24.65 -15.17
C LEU A 227 -6.73 -25.02 -14.20
N HIS A 228 -6.60 -26.12 -13.45
CA HIS A 228 -7.60 -26.50 -12.45
C HIS A 228 -7.60 -25.55 -11.25
N VAL A 229 -6.43 -25.11 -10.80
CA VAL A 229 -6.29 -24.13 -9.70
C VAL A 229 -6.76 -22.74 -10.14
N SER A 230 -6.44 -22.31 -11.37
CA SER A 230 -6.89 -21.01 -11.88
C SER A 230 -8.40 -20.96 -12.09
N THR A 231 -9.02 -22.06 -12.54
CA THR A 231 -10.49 -22.16 -12.68
C THR A 231 -11.18 -22.03 -11.33
N VAL A 232 -10.77 -22.80 -10.31
CA VAL A 232 -11.35 -22.72 -8.96
C VAL A 232 -11.21 -21.32 -8.35
N LEU A 233 -10.14 -20.58 -8.65
CA LEU A 233 -10.03 -19.19 -8.22
C LEU A 233 -10.98 -18.24 -8.93
N LYS A 234 -11.15 -18.36 -10.26
CA LYS A 234 -12.13 -17.55 -11.01
C LYS A 234 -13.55 -17.79 -10.52
N ASP A 235 -13.93 -19.06 -10.35
CA ASP A 235 -15.24 -19.47 -9.84
C ASP A 235 -15.49 -19.03 -8.38
N ALA A 236 -14.43 -18.65 -7.65
CA ALA A 236 -14.50 -18.17 -6.27
C ALA A 236 -14.49 -16.63 -6.14
N VAL A 237 -14.30 -15.87 -7.22
CA VAL A 237 -14.44 -14.39 -7.21
C VAL A 237 -15.94 -14.04 -7.27
N PRO A 238 -16.48 -13.29 -6.28
CA PRO A 238 -17.87 -12.84 -6.34
C PRO A 238 -18.15 -11.95 -7.55
N ASP A 239 -19.21 -12.26 -8.31
CA ASP A 239 -19.67 -11.51 -9.49
C ASP A 239 -19.80 -10.00 -9.19
N SER A 240 -20.23 -9.64 -7.98
CA SER A 240 -20.43 -8.25 -7.55
C SER A 240 -19.15 -7.40 -7.51
N ILE A 241 -17.96 -7.99 -7.66
CA ILE A 241 -16.68 -7.26 -7.76
C ILE A 241 -16.36 -6.93 -9.23
N LEU A 242 -16.94 -7.66 -10.18
CA LEU A 242 -16.69 -7.49 -11.61
C LEU A 242 -17.45 -6.29 -12.21
N ASP A 243 -18.51 -5.83 -11.53
CA ASP A 243 -19.44 -4.79 -11.99
C ASP A 243 -19.30 -3.42 -11.27
N GLU A 244 -18.53 -3.30 -10.18
CA GLU A 244 -18.41 -2.03 -9.43
C GLU A 244 -17.29 -1.11 -9.96
N ASP A 245 -17.69 0.05 -10.53
CA ASP A 245 -16.81 1.18 -10.81
C ASP A 245 -16.09 1.64 -9.51
N PRO A 246 -14.76 1.87 -9.51
CA PRO A 246 -13.95 1.92 -8.29
C PRO A 246 -14.02 3.25 -7.52
N ILE A 247 -15.22 3.67 -7.08
CA ILE A 247 -15.46 4.87 -6.26
C ILE A 247 -16.44 4.55 -5.11
N GLY A 248 -15.99 3.73 -4.16
CA GLY A 248 -16.67 3.49 -2.88
C GLY A 248 -15.75 3.78 -1.69
N ASN A 249 -15.97 4.88 -0.98
CA ASN A 249 -15.23 5.17 0.25
C ASN A 249 -15.62 4.14 1.32
N ILE A 250 -14.66 3.32 1.76
CA ILE A 250 -14.85 2.43 2.91
C ILE A 250 -14.83 3.29 4.18
N GLU A 251 -16.01 3.75 4.60
CA GLU A 251 -16.19 4.28 5.95
C GLU A 251 -15.83 3.18 6.96
N CYS A 252 -14.79 3.43 7.77
CA CYS A 252 -14.38 2.49 8.80
C CYS A 252 -15.51 2.30 9.82
N TYR A 253 -16.04 1.08 9.90
CA TYR A 253 -17.05 0.68 10.88
C TYR A 253 -16.46 0.74 12.31
N ASN A 254 -16.48 1.93 12.90
CA ASN A 254 -16.24 2.12 14.32
C ASN A 254 -17.39 1.48 15.12
N GLU A 255 -17.18 0.26 15.60
CA GLU A 255 -18.07 -0.35 16.58
C GLU A 255 -18.17 0.56 17.82
N LYS A 256 -19.38 1.03 18.09
CA LYS A 256 -19.63 1.93 19.22
C LYS A 256 -19.59 1.14 20.52
N CYS A 257 -18.44 1.09 21.17
CA CYS A 257 -18.28 0.66 22.56
C CYS A 257 -19.16 1.52 23.48
N THR A 258 -20.41 1.11 23.71
CA THR A 258 -21.33 1.74 24.65
C THR A 258 -20.93 1.38 26.08
N PRO A 259 -20.56 2.35 26.94
CA PRO A 259 -20.21 2.05 28.33
C PRO A 259 -21.47 1.72 29.15
N SER A 260 -21.58 0.46 29.58
CA SER A 260 -22.63 0.02 30.50
C SER A 260 -22.53 0.75 31.84
N ARG A 261 -23.46 1.68 32.10
CA ARG A 261 -23.60 2.35 33.40
C ARG A 261 -23.96 1.34 34.49
N SER A 262 -23.06 1.17 35.47
CA SER A 262 -23.43 0.83 36.85
C SER A 262 -23.21 2.07 37.73
N VAL A 263 -24.07 2.26 38.72
CA VAL A 263 -24.09 3.46 39.58
C VAL A 263 -23.62 3.10 40.98
N SER A 264 -22.65 3.85 41.50
CA SER A 264 -22.56 4.14 42.94
C SER A 264 -22.00 5.56 43.13
N GLU A 265 -22.46 6.22 44.17
CA GLU A 265 -22.15 7.62 44.46
C GLU A 265 -20.90 7.72 45.36
N ASN A 266 -20.11 8.79 45.22
CA ASN A 266 -19.89 9.75 46.30
C ASN A 266 -19.14 11.00 45.81
N ASN A 267 -19.22 12.07 46.62
CA ASN A 267 -18.83 13.46 46.35
C ASN A 267 -18.12 13.99 47.64
N PRO A 268 -17.57 15.23 47.76
CA PRO A 268 -17.35 16.29 46.77
C PRO A 268 -16.04 17.14 46.94
N LEU A 269 -15.98 18.27 46.19
CA LEU A 269 -15.39 19.60 46.50
C LEU A 269 -13.90 19.96 46.19
N ILE A 270 -13.73 21.29 46.03
CA ILE A 270 -12.51 22.12 45.78
C ILE A 270 -12.06 22.18 44.29
N SER A 271 -12.06 23.27 43.51
CA SER A 271 -12.37 24.73 43.60
C SER A 271 -11.17 25.70 43.46
N ARG A 272 -10.99 26.28 42.24
CA ARG A 272 -10.42 27.62 41.84
C ARG A 272 -10.12 27.60 40.32
N ARG A 273 -10.40 28.65 39.51
CA ARG A 273 -9.70 29.96 39.32
C ARG A 273 -8.19 29.76 39.02
N HIS A 274 -7.50 30.40 38.05
CA HIS A 274 -7.72 31.59 37.19
C HIS A 274 -6.63 31.54 36.06
N ASN A 275 -6.61 32.25 34.91
CA ASN A 275 -7.43 33.31 34.29
C ASN A 275 -7.25 33.34 32.73
N SER A 276 -7.67 34.43 32.06
CA SER A 276 -7.60 34.80 30.62
C SER A 276 -6.24 34.88 29.91
N PHE A 277 -6.26 34.90 28.56
CA PHE A 277 -5.46 35.82 27.72
C PHE A 277 -6.21 36.21 26.43
N SER A 278 -5.82 37.32 25.79
CA SER A 278 -6.51 37.96 24.65
C SER A 278 -5.55 38.34 23.52
N ASN A 279 -6.14 38.82 22.40
CA ASN A 279 -5.62 39.58 21.24
C ASN A 279 -5.82 38.80 19.93
N GLU A 280 -6.62 39.24 18.95
CA GLU A 280 -6.59 40.52 18.17
C GLU A 280 -5.45 40.60 17.15
N THR A 281 -5.80 40.37 15.87
CA THR A 281 -5.49 41.25 14.72
C THR A 281 -6.46 40.94 13.57
N ASP A 282 -7.19 41.95 13.11
CA ASP A 282 -7.93 41.97 11.83
C ASP A 282 -7.06 42.66 10.73
N VAL A 283 -7.67 42.88 9.54
CA VAL A 283 -7.24 43.76 8.41
C VAL A 283 -6.36 43.08 7.33
N ASP A 284 -6.63 43.21 6.01
CA ASP A 284 -7.88 43.42 5.22
C ASP A 284 -7.61 43.17 3.70
N ASP A 285 -8.69 43.09 2.91
CA ASP A 285 -8.85 43.42 1.47
C ASP A 285 -8.11 42.56 0.39
N GLY A 286 -8.62 42.52 -0.85
CA GLY A 286 -7.90 41.84 -1.96
C GLY A 286 -8.54 41.74 -3.36
N ARG A 287 -9.76 41.17 -3.50
CA ARG A 287 -10.39 40.79 -4.81
C ARG A 287 -9.62 39.66 -5.56
N SER A 288 -10.08 39.00 -6.63
CA SER A 288 -11.23 39.18 -7.54
C SER A 288 -11.77 37.82 -8.06
N CYS A 289 -13.00 37.78 -8.58
CA CYS A 289 -13.60 36.62 -9.24
C CYS A 289 -13.03 36.37 -10.66
N ILE A 290 -13.21 35.15 -11.20
CA ILE A 290 -13.74 34.88 -12.56
C ILE A 290 -14.09 33.38 -12.77
N SER A 291 -15.29 33.15 -13.31
CA SER A 291 -15.88 31.95 -13.97
C SER A 291 -15.54 30.51 -13.55
N ASP A 292 -16.59 29.74 -13.29
CA ASP A 292 -16.64 28.27 -13.41
C ASP A 292 -16.29 27.78 -14.83
N ILE A 293 -15.60 26.64 -14.93
CA ILE A 293 -15.71 25.71 -16.06
C ILE A 293 -15.74 24.29 -15.50
N SER A 294 -16.90 23.63 -15.57
CA SER A 294 -17.05 22.21 -15.26
C SER A 294 -16.73 21.37 -16.50
N PHE A 295 -15.75 20.47 -16.41
CA PHE A 295 -15.52 19.41 -17.38
C PHE A 295 -15.58 18.05 -16.70
N THR A 296 -16.67 17.32 -16.95
CA THR A 296 -16.79 15.89 -16.63
C THR A 296 -16.06 15.08 -17.69
N SER A 297 -14.89 14.55 -17.34
CA SER A 297 -14.19 13.55 -18.13
C SER A 297 -14.01 12.27 -17.31
N GLY A 298 -14.66 11.17 -17.71
CA GLY A 298 -14.34 9.85 -17.16
C GLY A 298 -12.86 9.52 -17.42
N SER A 299 -12.16 9.07 -16.38
CA SER A 299 -10.71 8.84 -16.40
C SER A 299 -10.44 7.35 -16.21
N SER A 300 -10.25 6.61 -17.31
CA SER A 300 -9.82 5.22 -17.27
C SER A 300 -8.46 5.10 -16.60
N ASN A 301 -8.37 4.35 -15.49
CA ASN A 301 -7.09 4.02 -14.85
C ASN A 301 -6.31 3.02 -15.72
N LEU A 302 -5.50 3.54 -16.64
CA LEU A 302 -4.57 2.73 -17.44
C LEU A 302 -3.39 2.28 -16.56
N GLU A 303 -3.15 0.98 -16.48
CA GLU A 303 -1.97 0.44 -15.80
C GLU A 303 -0.65 0.91 -16.45
N PRO A 304 0.47 0.97 -15.71
CA PRO A 304 1.77 1.37 -16.24
C PRO A 304 2.22 0.65 -17.53
N GLN A 305 1.90 -0.64 -17.70
CA GLN A 305 2.20 -1.37 -18.94
C GLN A 305 1.40 -0.86 -20.15
N ALA A 306 0.12 -0.49 -19.95
CA ALA A 306 -0.72 0.05 -21.02
C ALA A 306 -0.22 1.43 -21.50
N ILE A 307 0.29 2.25 -20.57
CA ILE A 307 0.95 3.53 -20.90
C ILE A 307 2.19 3.27 -21.77
N LEU A 308 3.07 2.36 -21.34
CA LEU A 308 4.31 2.04 -22.07
C LEU A 308 4.02 1.48 -23.47
N SER A 309 2.94 0.71 -23.62
CA SER A 309 2.45 0.24 -24.93
C SER A 309 1.97 1.39 -25.83
N GLN A 310 1.17 2.32 -25.30
CA GLN A 310 0.72 3.51 -26.05
C GLN A 310 1.89 4.42 -26.44
N ILE A 311 2.87 4.62 -25.56
CA ILE A 311 4.10 5.38 -25.84
C ILE A 311 4.87 4.71 -26.99
N ALA A 312 5.06 3.39 -26.96
CA ALA A 312 5.74 2.66 -28.03
C ALA A 312 4.99 2.77 -29.37
N GLU A 313 3.65 2.67 -29.37
CA GLU A 313 2.84 2.83 -30.58
C GLU A 313 2.91 4.26 -31.15
N LEU A 314 2.90 5.28 -30.29
CA LEU A 314 3.00 6.69 -30.72
C LEU A 314 4.41 7.07 -31.21
N LEU A 315 5.47 6.51 -30.61
CA LEU A 315 6.84 6.65 -31.13
C LEU A 315 6.98 6.06 -32.54
N LEU A 316 6.42 4.86 -32.76
CA LEU A 316 6.38 4.23 -34.09
C LEU A 316 5.58 5.05 -35.11
N LYS A 317 4.44 5.63 -34.71
CA LYS A 317 3.63 6.54 -35.55
C LYS A 317 4.36 7.85 -35.88
N ALA A 318 5.13 8.39 -34.95
CA ALA A 318 5.99 9.56 -35.16
C ALA A 318 7.29 9.24 -35.94
N GLY A 319 7.44 8.00 -36.46
CA GLY A 319 8.55 7.61 -37.32
C GLY A 319 9.85 7.24 -36.60
N PHE A 320 9.87 7.26 -35.26
CA PHE A 320 11.00 6.77 -34.48
C PHE A 320 11.05 5.24 -34.58
N LYS A 321 12.12 4.74 -35.22
CA LYS A 321 12.43 3.30 -35.30
C LYS A 321 13.44 2.95 -34.20
N GLN A 322 13.36 1.70 -33.72
CA GLN A 322 14.35 1.08 -32.84
C GLN A 322 15.72 0.95 -33.53
#